data_AF-A0A5J4TNL5-F1
#
_entry.id   AF-A0A5J4TNL5-F1
#
_cell.length_a   1.000
_cell.length_b   1.000
_cell.length_c   1.000
_cell.angle_alpha   90.00
_cell.angle_beta   90.00
_cell.angle_gamma   90.00
#
_symmetry.space_group_name_H-M   'P 1'
#
loop_
_entity.id
_entity.type
_entity.pdbx_description
1 polymer ?
#
loop_
_entity_poly.entity_id
_entity_poly.type
_entity_poly.pdbx_seq_one_letter_code
_entity_poly.pdbx_strand_id
1 'polypeptide(L)'
;MTQRNLRTRRSKSQAQILDELLKRFDKTKKQIEIAEDSMKLSIQTILKQPKRLIITEFVDEIQIQDNDREIPVIIENADKIQYGGRTVQDWFDDYIAKELQKGKKRQNIRLPSEQATQNSLHSRSKEQQQIKFPFISKVKAYEQVHGVKLQEDKK
;
A
#
# COMPACT_ATOMS: atom_id res chain seq x y z
N MET A 1 -40.79 46.22 -6.76
CA MET A 1 -40.39 44.89 -7.30
C MET A 1 -38.88 44.90 -7.47
N THR A 2 -38.15 44.12 -6.67
CA THR A 2 -36.68 44.15 -6.63
C THR A 2 -36.12 43.18 -7.66
N GLN A 3 -35.61 43.69 -8.78
CA GLN A 3 -34.94 42.87 -9.79
C GLN A 3 -33.61 42.37 -9.22
N ARG A 4 -33.56 41.08 -8.84
CA ARG A 4 -32.29 40.40 -8.53
C ARG A 4 -31.60 40.10 -9.85
N ASN A 5 -30.57 40.88 -10.17
CA ASN A 5 -29.67 40.60 -11.28
C ASN A 5 -29.03 39.22 -11.08
N LEU A 6 -29.54 38.21 -11.78
CA LEU A 6 -28.89 36.91 -11.91
C LEU A 6 -27.63 37.12 -12.75
N ARG A 7 -26.50 37.40 -12.08
CA ARG A 7 -25.19 37.47 -12.72
C ARG A 7 -24.94 36.10 -13.37
N THR A 8 -25.07 36.02 -14.69
CA THR A 8 -24.71 34.83 -15.46
C THR A 8 -23.27 34.48 -15.11
N ARG A 9 -23.05 33.40 -14.36
CA ARG A 9 -21.71 32.87 -14.11
C ARG A 9 -21.12 32.54 -15.48
N ARG A 10 -20.16 33.33 -15.95
CA ARG A 10 -19.41 33.00 -17.16
C ARG A 10 -18.79 31.61 -16.94
N SER A 11 -19.04 30.69 -17.87
CA SER A 11 -18.35 29.41 -17.88
C SER A 11 -16.86 29.68 -18.08
N LYS A 12 -16.04 29.28 -17.11
CA LYS A 12 -14.58 29.33 -17.22
C LYS A 12 -14.15 28.42 -18.37
N SER A 13 -13.20 28.87 -19.17
CA SER A 13 -12.55 28.02 -20.18
C SER A 13 -11.61 27.01 -19.51
N GLN A 14 -11.23 25.96 -20.24
CA GLN A 14 -10.31 24.95 -19.74
C GLN A 14 -8.95 25.52 -19.30
N ALA A 15 -8.38 26.45 -20.09
CA ALA A 15 -7.12 27.12 -19.73
C ALA A 15 -7.26 27.94 -18.44
N GLN A 16 -8.39 28.63 -18.26
CA GLN A 16 -8.66 29.37 -17.02
C GLN A 16 -8.81 28.45 -15.82
N ILE A 17 -9.43 27.28 -16.00
CA ILE A 17 -9.55 26.27 -14.94
C ILE A 17 -8.16 25.73 -14.58
N LEU A 18 -7.31 25.45 -15.57
CA LEU A 18 -5.94 24.99 -15.33
C LEU A 18 -5.13 26.03 -14.56
N ASP A 19 -5.14 27.29 -14.99
CA ASP A 19 -4.43 28.37 -14.30
C ASP A 19 -4.89 28.53 -12.85
N GLU A 20 -6.19 28.39 -12.60
CA GLU A 20 -6.76 28.45 -11.25
C GLU A 20 -6.40 27.23 -10.40
N LEU A 21 -6.32 26.03 -10.98
CA LEU A 21 -5.82 24.83 -10.30
C LEU A 21 -4.34 25.00 -9.91
N LEU A 22 -3.51 25.42 -10.86
CA LEU A 22 -2.08 25.66 -10.63
C LEU A 22 -1.88 26.69 -9.51
N LYS A 23 -2.64 27.78 -9.54
CA LYS A 23 -2.59 28.81 -8.49
C LYS A 23 -3.10 28.32 -7.13
N ARG A 24 -4.13 27.46 -7.09
CA ARG A 24 -4.67 26.89 -5.84
C ARG A 24 -3.73 25.88 -5.21
N PHE A 25 -2.97 25.16 -6.02
CA PHE A 25 -2.05 24.14 -5.54
C PHE A 25 -0.62 24.65 -5.34
N ASP A 26 -0.30 25.83 -5.85
CA ASP A 26 0.88 26.60 -5.45
C ASP A 26 0.77 27.04 -3.98
N LYS A 27 1.28 26.19 -3.09
CA LYS A 27 1.08 26.25 -1.64
C LYS A 27 2.41 26.40 -0.90
N THR A 28 2.33 26.93 0.31
CA THR A 28 3.49 26.97 1.22
C THR A 28 3.90 25.55 1.65
N LYS A 29 5.17 25.36 2.04
CA LYS A 29 5.71 24.04 2.44
C LYS A 29 4.84 23.28 3.44
N LYS A 30 4.32 23.94 4.49
CA LYS A 30 3.43 23.30 5.48
C LYS A 30 2.14 22.79 4.86
N GLN A 31 1.56 23.56 3.94
CA GLN A 31 0.33 23.16 3.26
C GLN A 31 0.60 22.04 2.23
N ILE A 32 1.80 21.99 1.66
CA ILE A 32 2.25 20.87 0.82
C ILE A 32 2.30 19.59 1.65
N GLU A 33 2.91 19.61 2.83
CA GLU A 33 2.98 18.43 3.73
C GLU A 33 1.57 17.95 4.13
N ILE A 34 0.67 18.86 4.48
CA ILE A 34 -0.73 18.53 4.80
C ILE A 34 -1.44 17.89 3.58
N ALA A 35 -1.23 18.46 2.38
CA ALA A 35 -1.82 17.93 1.15
C ALA A 35 -1.24 16.55 0.79
N GLU A 36 0.05 16.33 1.03
CA GLU A 36 0.72 15.03 0.86
C GLU A 36 0.10 13.97 1.77
N ASP A 37 -0.09 14.29 3.05
CA ASP A 37 -0.70 13.37 4.01
C ASP A 37 -2.17 13.09 3.69
N SER A 38 -2.92 14.11 3.27
CA SER A 38 -4.28 13.94 2.74
C SER A 38 -4.31 12.99 1.54
N MET A 39 -3.38 13.14 0.61
CA MET A 39 -3.30 12.29 -0.58
C MET A 39 -2.97 10.85 -0.22
N LYS A 40 -1.99 10.63 0.68
CA LYS A 40 -1.68 9.29 1.21
C LYS A 40 -2.89 8.62 1.85
N LEU A 41 -3.69 9.39 2.60
CA LEU A 41 -4.90 8.88 3.23
C LEU A 41 -5.94 8.45 2.17
N SER A 42 -6.21 9.29 1.18
CA SER A 42 -7.12 8.97 0.07
C SER A 42 -6.65 7.74 -0.71
N ILE A 43 -5.36 7.63 -1.03
CA ILE A 43 -4.83 6.43 -1.68
C ILE A 43 -5.02 5.19 -0.80
N GLN A 44 -4.80 5.29 0.51
CA GLN A 44 -5.00 4.17 1.43
C GLN A 44 -6.47 3.72 1.50
N THR A 45 -7.43 4.65 1.45
CA THR A 45 -8.86 4.30 1.42
C THR A 45 -9.24 3.64 0.10
N ILE A 46 -8.76 4.16 -1.03
CA ILE A 46 -8.96 3.57 -2.36
C ILE A 46 -8.39 2.15 -2.42
N LEU A 47 -7.17 1.93 -1.92
CA LEU A 47 -6.53 0.61 -1.88
C LEU A 47 -7.30 -0.43 -1.04
N LYS A 48 -8.18 -0.03 -0.12
CA LYS A 48 -9.04 -0.97 0.61
C LYS A 48 -10.24 -1.43 -0.21
N GLN A 49 -10.64 -0.68 -1.23
CA GLN A 49 -11.74 -1.05 -2.10
C GLN A 49 -11.35 -2.27 -2.97
N PRO A 50 -12.31 -3.13 -3.35
CA PRO A 50 -12.07 -4.27 -4.24
C PRO A 50 -12.07 -3.86 -5.73
N LYS A 51 -11.73 -2.60 -6.03
CA LYS A 51 -11.75 -2.02 -7.37
C LYS A 51 -10.38 -1.50 -7.74
N ARG A 52 -10.01 -1.69 -9.01
CA ARG A 52 -8.81 -1.10 -9.60
C ARG A 52 -9.24 0.11 -10.39
N LEU A 53 -8.80 1.28 -9.96
CA LEU A 53 -9.18 2.53 -10.60
C LEU A 53 -8.24 2.82 -11.78
N ILE A 54 -8.83 3.34 -12.86
CA ILE A 54 -8.09 4.05 -13.91
C ILE A 54 -7.93 5.53 -13.50
N ILE A 55 -7.07 6.29 -14.18
CA ILE A 55 -6.76 7.68 -13.79
C ILE A 55 -8.01 8.57 -13.67
N THR A 56 -9.02 8.34 -14.52
CA THR A 56 -10.27 9.12 -14.48
C THR A 56 -11.05 8.89 -13.20
N GLU A 57 -11.18 7.64 -12.79
CA GLU A 57 -11.85 7.25 -11.53
C GLU A 57 -10.98 7.61 -10.32
N PHE A 58 -9.67 7.53 -10.45
CA PHE A 58 -8.73 7.92 -9.40
C PHE A 58 -8.85 9.41 -9.08
N VAL A 59 -8.85 10.27 -10.10
CA VAL A 59 -9.01 11.73 -9.94
C VAL A 59 -10.36 12.05 -9.30
N ASP A 60 -11.42 11.34 -9.68
CA ASP A 60 -12.73 11.53 -9.08
C ASP A 60 -12.70 11.20 -7.58
N GLU A 61 -12.08 10.08 -7.19
CA GLU A 61 -12.08 9.61 -5.80
C GLU A 61 -11.12 10.32 -4.85
N ILE A 62 -10.02 10.90 -5.34
CA ILE A 62 -9.14 11.72 -4.49
C ILE A 62 -9.76 13.07 -4.14
N GLN A 63 -10.82 13.49 -4.84
CA GLN A 63 -11.63 14.69 -4.56
C GLN A 63 -10.79 15.96 -4.35
N ILE A 64 -9.78 16.18 -5.20
CA ILE A 64 -8.97 17.41 -5.16
C ILE A 64 -9.61 18.56 -5.94
N GLN A 65 -10.66 18.27 -6.70
CA GLN A 65 -11.47 19.19 -7.49
C GLN A 65 -12.53 19.90 -6.64
N ASP A 66 -12.79 21.17 -6.96
CA ASP A 66 -13.93 21.90 -6.36
C ASP A 66 -15.22 21.71 -7.18
N ASN A 67 -15.11 21.24 -8.43
CA ASN A 67 -16.21 21.08 -9.36
C ASN A 67 -15.89 20.00 -10.41
N ASP A 68 -16.90 19.25 -10.84
CA ASP A 68 -16.80 18.19 -11.86
C ASP A 68 -16.19 18.68 -13.19
N ARG A 69 -16.33 19.97 -13.50
CA ARG A 69 -15.71 20.58 -14.69
C ARG A 69 -14.17 20.61 -14.64
N GLU A 70 -13.59 20.50 -13.46
CA GLU A 70 -12.13 20.51 -13.26
C GLU A 70 -11.53 19.12 -13.49
N ILE A 71 -12.31 18.05 -13.26
CA ILE A 71 -11.90 16.65 -13.44
C ILE A 71 -11.23 16.42 -14.82
N PRO A 72 -11.84 16.75 -15.97
CA PRO A 72 -11.20 16.53 -17.27
C PRO A 72 -9.90 17.35 -17.42
N VAL A 73 -9.85 18.55 -16.85
CA VAL A 73 -8.65 19.41 -16.91
C VAL A 73 -7.50 18.82 -16.10
N ILE A 74 -7.84 18.24 -14.94
CA ILE A 74 -6.88 17.54 -14.07
C ILE A 74 -6.35 16.30 -14.75
N ILE A 75 -7.23 15.48 -15.34
CA ILE A 75 -6.83 14.25 -16.05
C ILE A 75 -5.89 14.59 -17.22
N GLU A 76 -6.22 15.58 -18.05
CA GLU A 76 -5.42 15.96 -19.21
C GLU A 76 -4.08 16.62 -18.86
N ASN A 77 -3.92 17.14 -17.64
CA ASN A 77 -2.71 17.81 -17.18
C ASN A 77 -2.16 17.17 -15.89
N ALA A 78 -2.37 15.87 -15.72
CA ALA A 78 -1.97 15.13 -14.52
C ALA A 78 -0.45 15.14 -14.29
N ASP A 79 0.32 15.32 -15.36
CA ASP A 79 1.77 15.47 -15.39
C ASP A 79 2.26 16.85 -14.92
N LYS A 80 1.41 17.89 -15.00
CA LYS A 80 1.76 19.27 -14.64
C LYS A 80 1.24 19.68 -13.27
N ILE A 81 0.06 19.19 -12.93
CA ILE A 81 -0.64 19.57 -11.71
C ILE A 81 0.04 18.86 -10.54
N GLN A 82 0.65 19.64 -9.66
CA GLN A 82 1.25 19.13 -8.44
C GLN A 82 0.28 19.27 -7.27
N TYR A 83 0.17 18.23 -6.47
CA TYR A 83 -0.60 18.23 -5.24
C TYR A 83 0.18 17.46 -4.17
N GLY A 84 0.46 18.09 -3.03
CA GLY A 84 1.30 17.46 -2.00
C GLY A 84 2.74 17.21 -2.46
N GLY A 85 3.29 18.07 -3.32
CA GLY A 85 4.70 18.05 -3.73
C GLY A 85 5.06 17.02 -4.79
N ARG A 86 4.07 16.29 -5.33
CA ARG A 86 4.22 15.37 -6.48
C ARG A 86 3.12 15.64 -7.50
N THR A 87 3.32 15.19 -8.74
CA THR A 87 2.30 15.33 -9.77
C THR A 87 1.14 14.37 -9.50
N VAL A 88 -0.05 14.67 -10.03
CA VAL A 88 -1.20 13.75 -9.94
C VAL A 88 -0.88 12.42 -10.62
N GLN A 89 -0.11 12.44 -11.71
CA GLN A 89 0.38 11.23 -12.37
C GLN A 89 1.29 10.40 -11.45
N ASP A 90 2.25 11.02 -10.76
CA ASP A 90 3.13 10.31 -9.82
C ASP A 90 2.33 9.61 -8.71
N TRP A 91 1.30 10.28 -8.18
CA TRP A 91 0.42 9.70 -7.18
C TRP A 91 -0.37 8.50 -7.71
N PHE A 92 -0.84 8.59 -8.94
CA PHE A 92 -1.53 7.49 -9.60
C PHE A 92 -0.58 6.30 -9.84
N ASP A 93 0.65 6.54 -10.29
CA ASP A 93 1.65 5.49 -10.50
C ASP A 93 2.03 4.81 -9.18
N ASP A 94 2.19 5.58 -8.10
CA ASP A 94 2.39 5.06 -6.74
C ASP A 94 1.20 4.21 -6.26
N TYR A 95 -0.03 4.61 -6.60
CA TYR A 95 -1.24 3.83 -6.33
C TYR A 95 -1.22 2.50 -7.10
N ILE A 96 -0.94 2.50 -8.41
CA ILE A 96 -0.87 1.30 -9.24
C ILE A 96 0.19 0.34 -8.72
N ALA A 97 1.37 0.84 -8.36
CA ALA A 97 2.44 0.04 -7.77
C ALA A 97 2.00 -0.66 -6.48
N LYS A 98 1.28 0.05 -5.59
CA LYS A 98 0.74 -0.52 -4.35
C LYS A 98 -0.40 -1.51 -4.59
N GLU A 99 -1.29 -1.22 -5.52
CA GLU A 99 -2.40 -2.11 -5.88
C GLU A 99 -1.88 -3.43 -6.47
N LEU A 100 -0.80 -3.39 -7.25
CA LEU A 100 -0.13 -4.60 -7.75
C LEU A 100 0.52 -5.42 -6.62
N GLN A 101 0.99 -4.77 -5.55
CA GLN A 101 1.55 -5.45 -4.37
C GLN A 101 0.48 -6.00 -3.42
N LYS A 102 -0.72 -5.44 -3.38
CA LYS A 102 -1.85 -5.91 -2.55
C LYS A 102 -2.14 -7.40 -2.77
N GLY A 103 -2.06 -7.86 -4.02
CA GLY A 103 -2.22 -9.28 -4.38
C GLY A 103 -1.05 -10.19 -3.98
N LYS A 104 0.12 -9.63 -3.61
CA LYS A 104 1.31 -10.41 -3.22
C LYS A 104 1.39 -10.68 -1.71
N LYS A 105 0.52 -10.08 -0.89
CA LYS A 105 0.50 -10.37 0.56
C LYS A 105 -0.27 -11.66 0.84
N ARG A 106 0.51 -12.71 1.14
CA ARG A 106 0.19 -14.03 1.72
C ARG A 106 0.08 -15.21 0.73
N GLN A 107 1.23 -15.61 0.15
CA GLN A 107 1.58 -17.01 0.35
C GLN A 107 2.08 -17.11 1.80
N ASN A 108 1.43 -17.94 2.61
CA ASN A 108 1.92 -18.29 3.93
C ASN A 108 3.26 -19.01 3.77
N ILE A 109 4.35 -18.26 3.61
CA ILE A 109 5.67 -18.79 3.92
C ILE A 109 5.62 -18.95 5.44
N ARG A 110 5.44 -20.20 5.90
CA ARG A 110 5.80 -20.58 7.27
C ARG A 110 7.23 -20.08 7.45
N LEU A 111 7.39 -18.98 8.17
CA LEU A 111 8.67 -18.60 8.73
C LEU A 111 9.11 -19.79 9.59
N PRO A 112 10.24 -20.45 9.29
CA PRO A 112 10.89 -21.26 10.29
C PRO A 112 11.10 -20.33 11.49
N SER A 113 10.58 -20.74 12.63
CA SER A 113 10.92 -20.10 13.90
C SER A 113 12.44 -20.17 14.03
N GLU A 114 13.14 -19.09 13.70
CA GLU A 114 14.53 -18.95 14.08
C GLU A 114 14.57 -18.96 15.60
N GLN A 115 15.29 -19.97 16.07
CA GLN A 115 15.51 -20.25 17.45
C GLN A 115 16.05 -19.01 18.12
N ALA A 116 15.50 -18.75 19.30
CA ALA A 116 16.14 -17.89 20.27
C ALA A 116 17.62 -18.23 20.38
N THR A 117 18.40 -17.17 20.52
CA THR A 117 19.68 -17.12 21.24
C THR A 117 20.84 -17.93 20.66
N GLN A 118 21.73 -17.18 20.01
CA GLN A 118 23.13 -17.06 20.42
C GLN A 118 23.63 -18.22 21.30
N ASN A 119 24.19 -19.25 20.68
CA ASN A 119 25.42 -19.86 21.15
C ASN A 119 26.01 -20.78 20.08
N SER A 120 27.26 -20.49 19.73
CA SER A 120 28.24 -21.43 19.19
C SER A 120 28.14 -21.83 17.72
N LEU A 121 28.77 -21.03 16.85
CA LEU A 121 29.57 -21.59 15.76
C LEU A 121 30.80 -22.27 16.39
N HIS A 122 30.70 -23.55 16.70
CA HIS A 122 31.84 -24.46 16.77
C HIS A 122 31.39 -25.83 16.26
N SER A 123 31.97 -26.22 15.12
CA SER A 123 32.45 -27.59 14.85
C SER A 123 31.60 -28.78 15.29
N ARG A 124 31.05 -29.48 14.28
CA ARG A 124 31.43 -30.86 13.95
C ARG A 124 31.80 -31.77 15.16
N SER A 125 30.80 -32.24 15.91
CA SER A 125 30.96 -33.45 16.73
C SER A 125 29.64 -34.20 16.83
N LYS A 126 29.75 -35.53 16.72
CA LYS A 126 28.71 -36.51 16.97
C LYS A 126 28.25 -36.38 18.43
N GLU A 127 27.18 -35.67 18.69
CA GLU A 127 26.41 -35.85 19.92
C GLU A 127 24.99 -36.23 19.52
N GLN A 128 24.66 -37.48 19.84
CA GLN A 128 23.31 -38.00 19.78
C GLN A 128 22.43 -37.12 20.67
N GLN A 129 21.76 -36.13 20.08
CA GLN A 129 20.72 -35.40 20.77
C GLN A 129 19.66 -36.43 21.16
N GLN A 130 19.49 -36.62 22.46
CA GLN A 130 18.52 -37.54 23.02
C GLN A 130 17.13 -36.92 22.87
N ILE A 131 16.57 -37.01 21.66
CA ILE A 131 15.24 -36.48 21.34
C ILE A 131 14.22 -37.37 22.05
N LYS A 132 13.68 -36.89 23.17
CA LYS A 132 12.64 -37.60 23.92
C LYS A 132 11.26 -37.09 23.52
N PHE A 133 10.47 -37.97 22.89
CA PHE A 133 9.09 -37.67 22.57
C PHE A 133 8.15 -38.03 23.73
N PRO A 134 7.09 -37.23 23.97
CA PRO A 134 6.14 -37.49 25.06
C PRO A 134 5.18 -38.67 24.77
N PHE A 135 5.11 -39.14 23.52
CA PHE A 135 4.24 -40.25 23.10
C PHE A 135 4.96 -41.17 22.11
N ILE A 136 4.75 -42.48 22.22
CA ILE A 136 5.36 -43.52 21.34
C ILE A 136 4.99 -43.31 19.87
N SER A 137 3.77 -42.82 19.60
CA SER A 137 3.32 -42.51 18.22
C SER A 137 4.20 -41.47 17.52
N LYS A 138 4.76 -40.51 18.27
CA LYS A 138 5.68 -39.49 17.76
C LYS A 138 7.07 -40.07 17.48
N VAL A 139 7.52 -41.06 18.27
CA VAL A 139 8.77 -41.79 18.03
C VAL A 139 8.71 -42.48 16.67
N LYS A 140 7.69 -43.32 16.44
CA LYS A 140 7.53 -44.05 15.16
C LYS A 140 7.41 -43.12 13.95
N ALA A 141 6.67 -42.02 14.07
CA ALA A 141 6.54 -41.04 13.00
C ALA A 141 7.89 -40.40 12.66
N TYR A 142 8.70 -40.10 13.67
CA TYR A 142 10.04 -39.55 13.50
C TYR A 142 10.98 -40.57 12.84
N GLU A 143 10.98 -41.82 13.29
CA GLU A 143 11.78 -42.90 12.69
C GLU A 143 11.43 -43.11 11.21
N GLN A 144 10.14 -43.04 10.85
CA GLN A 144 9.68 -43.20 9.48
C GLN A 144 10.11 -42.05 8.57
N VAL A 145 10.06 -40.80 9.06
CA VAL A 145 10.44 -39.62 8.26
C VAL A 145 11.95 -39.49 8.12
N HIS A 146 12.71 -39.83 9.18
CA HIS A 146 14.15 -39.60 9.24
C HIS A 146 15.01 -40.85 8.99
N GLY A 147 14.40 -42.04 8.89
CA GLY A 147 15.11 -43.29 8.63
C GLY A 147 16.07 -43.72 9.75
N VAL A 148 15.87 -43.21 10.96
CA VAL A 148 16.69 -43.50 12.15
C VAL A 148 15.88 -44.34 13.14
N LYS A 149 16.54 -45.20 13.93
CA LYS A 149 15.93 -45.87 15.08
C LYS A 149 16.37 -45.18 16.36
N LEU A 150 15.43 -44.68 17.16
CA LEU A 150 15.73 -44.05 18.45
C LEU A 150 15.78 -45.14 19.53
N GLN A 151 16.87 -45.17 20.31
CA GLN A 151 16.96 -46.09 21.45
C GLN A 151 16.03 -45.59 22.56
N GLU A 152 15.08 -46.44 22.97
CA GLU A 152 14.29 -46.21 24.16
C GLU A 152 15.16 -46.51 25.38
N ASP A 153 15.49 -45.47 26.16
CA ASP A 153 16.02 -45.66 27.51
C ASP A 153 14.93 -46.34 28.34
N LYS A 154 15.06 -47.66 28.49
CA LYS A 154 14.29 -48.45 29.45
C LYS A 154 14.67 -47.97 30.85
N LYS A 155 13.68 -47.43 31.56
CA LYS A 155 13.77 -47.23 33.01
C LYS A 155 13.29 -48.48 33.73
#